data_AF-A0A1C6YMJ9-F1
#
_entry.id   AF-A0A1C6YMJ9-F1
#
_cell.length_a   1.000
_cell.length_b   1.000
_cell.length_c   1.000
_cell.angle_alpha   90.00
_cell.angle_beta   90.00
_cell.angle_gamma   90.00
#
_symmetry.space_group_name_H-M   'P 1'
#
loop_
_entity.id
_entity.type
_entity.pdbx_description
1 polymer ?
#
loop_
_entity_poly.entity_id
_entity_poly.type
_entity_poly.pdbx_seq_one_letter_code
_entity_poly.pdbx_strand_id
1 'polypeptide(L)'
;MQNKNIYLYVPNIIGYIRIILALAAFAVCKHNLVVFSILYGISQLLDALDGWTARRFNQTSCFGQILDQITDRLSTCILYLLNGSVYDNYIIAIGLLMIADIGGHYIHATSCAIAGNKTHKKIENGNKLLKIYYEKPSVMVACIIAYESFWVSSYVLKVTDPSYNFHIICNYIFKISFPLAAFKAITNVSQGIYGARNLVELDHMKMKNRNTH
;
A
#
# COMPACT_ATOMS: atom_id res chain seq x y z
N MET A 1 21.07 16.15 24.34
CA MET A 1 20.97 15.11 23.29
C MET A 1 20.96 15.83 21.95
N GLN A 2 21.92 15.57 21.06
CA GLN A 2 21.93 16.20 19.73
C GLN A 2 20.58 15.97 19.05
N ASN A 3 19.93 17.06 18.63
CA ASN A 3 18.76 17.03 17.76
C ASN A 3 19.13 16.32 16.46
N LYS A 4 19.04 14.98 16.43
CA LYS A 4 19.19 14.22 15.18
C LYS A 4 18.08 14.70 14.25
N ASN A 5 18.49 15.20 13.09
CA ASN A 5 17.56 15.66 12.07
C ASN A 5 16.63 14.50 11.68
N ILE A 6 15.31 14.69 11.86
CA ILE A 6 14.30 13.67 11.57
C ILE A 6 14.39 13.19 10.13
N TYR A 7 14.72 14.08 9.18
CA TYR A 7 14.93 13.71 7.77
C TYR A 7 16.03 12.66 7.58
N LEU A 8 17.00 12.59 8.49
CA LEU A 8 18.15 11.69 8.43
C LEU A 8 18.02 10.48 9.38
N TYR A 9 16.81 10.19 9.86
CA TYR A 9 16.56 8.94 10.57
C TYR A 9 16.82 7.75 9.64
N VAL A 10 17.39 6.67 10.18
CA VAL A 10 17.69 5.45 9.43
C VAL A 10 16.48 4.93 8.63
N PRO A 11 15.26 4.80 9.22
CA PRO A 11 14.07 4.41 8.45
C PRO A 11 13.75 5.36 7.30
N ASN A 12 13.96 6.67 7.46
CA ASN A 12 13.64 7.64 6.40
C ASN A 12 14.65 7.57 5.25
N ILE A 13 15.92 7.32 5.55
CA ILE A 13 16.95 7.07 4.53
C ILE A 13 16.59 5.80 3.72
N ILE A 14 16.15 4.74 4.40
CA ILE A 14 15.65 3.53 3.73
C ILE A 14 14.44 3.88 2.84
N GLY A 15 13.49 4.67 3.35
CA GLY A 15 12.36 5.18 2.56
C GLY A 15 12.80 5.91 1.28
N TYR A 16 13.81 6.78 1.35
CA TYR A 16 14.34 7.45 0.15
C TYR A 16 14.97 6.47 -0.84
N ILE A 17 15.70 5.47 -0.35
CA ILE A 17 16.27 4.41 -1.19
C ILE A 17 15.16 3.62 -1.89
N ARG A 18 14.07 3.29 -1.18
CA ARG A 18 12.89 2.62 -1.77
C ARG A 18 12.32 3.41 -2.93
N ILE A 19 12.13 4.73 -2.76
CA ILE A 19 11.65 5.60 -3.84
C ILE A 19 12.58 5.52 -5.05
N ILE A 20 13.90 5.63 -4.85
CA ILE A 20 14.88 5.56 -5.94
C ILE A 20 14.82 4.19 -6.65
N LEU A 21 14.74 3.10 -5.90
CA LEU A 21 14.63 1.74 -6.46
C LEU A 21 13.35 1.55 -7.26
N ALA A 22 12.21 2.02 -6.75
CA ALA A 22 10.93 1.94 -7.46
C ALA A 22 10.96 2.74 -8.78
N LEU A 23 11.55 3.95 -8.76
CA LEU A 23 11.72 4.76 -9.97
C LEU A 23 12.70 4.13 -10.96
N ALA A 24 13.82 3.58 -10.47
CA ALA A 24 14.78 2.86 -11.30
C ALA A 24 14.15 1.61 -11.94
N ALA A 25 13.36 0.85 -11.17
CA ALA A 25 12.58 -0.27 -11.68
C ALA A 25 11.65 0.20 -12.81
N PHE A 26 10.89 1.27 -12.57
CA PHE A 26 9.99 1.83 -13.58
C PHE A 26 10.73 2.28 -14.84
N ALA A 27 11.92 2.88 -14.73
CA ALA A 27 12.71 3.30 -15.89
C ALA A 27 13.17 2.13 -16.77
N VAL A 28 13.41 0.94 -16.18
CA VAL A 28 13.90 -0.23 -16.92
C VAL A 28 12.80 -1.24 -17.29
N CYS A 29 11.54 -1.00 -16.89
CA CYS A 29 10.44 -1.96 -17.01
C CYS A 29 10.21 -2.50 -18.43
N LYS A 30 10.44 -1.68 -19.46
CA LYS A 30 10.28 -2.06 -20.88
C LYS A 30 11.52 -2.69 -21.50
N HIS A 31 12.69 -2.54 -20.88
CA HIS A 31 13.98 -2.95 -21.44
C HIS A 31 14.47 -4.26 -20.85
N ASN A 32 14.32 -4.44 -19.53
CA ASN A 32 14.79 -5.62 -18.83
C ASN A 32 13.86 -5.97 -17.66
N LEU A 33 12.97 -6.92 -17.91
CA LEU A 33 11.96 -7.35 -16.95
C LEU A 33 12.56 -8.01 -15.71
N VAL A 34 13.68 -8.72 -15.85
CA VAL A 34 14.36 -9.36 -14.72
C VAL A 34 14.92 -8.29 -13.78
N VAL A 35 15.59 -7.28 -14.33
CA VAL A 35 16.12 -6.15 -13.53
C VAL A 35 14.97 -5.36 -12.90
N PHE A 36 13.88 -5.11 -13.64
CA PHE A 36 12.67 -4.50 -13.07
C PHE A 36 12.16 -5.28 -11.86
N SER A 37 11.96 -6.59 -11.98
CA SER A 37 11.43 -7.42 -10.89
C SER A 37 12.37 -7.47 -9.69
N ILE A 38 13.69 -7.47 -9.91
CA ILE A 38 14.68 -7.43 -8.83
C ILE A 38 14.64 -6.09 -8.10
N LEU A 39 14.73 -4.97 -8.83
CA LEU A 39 14.73 -3.62 -8.23
C LEU A 39 13.42 -3.36 -7.48
N TYR A 40 12.28 -3.70 -8.10
CA TYR A 40 10.97 -3.57 -7.47
C TYR A 40 10.86 -4.46 -6.22
N GLY A 41 11.28 -5.73 -6.33
CA GLY A 41 11.28 -6.67 -5.21
C GLY A 41 12.13 -6.20 -4.04
N ILE A 42 13.34 -5.69 -4.29
CA ILE A 42 14.21 -5.14 -3.23
C ILE A 42 13.54 -3.93 -2.58
N SER A 43 12.91 -3.04 -3.36
CA SER A 43 12.17 -1.90 -2.80
C SER A 43 11.07 -2.34 -1.83
N GLN A 44 10.31 -3.39 -2.17
CA GLN A 44 9.27 -3.94 -1.30
C GLN A 44 9.83 -4.66 -0.07
N LEU A 45 11.00 -5.29 -0.17
CA LEU A 45 11.64 -5.93 0.99
C LEU A 45 12.19 -4.90 1.99
N LEU A 46 12.67 -3.75 1.49
CA LEU A 46 13.16 -2.65 2.32
C LEU A 46 12.05 -1.99 3.16
N ASP A 47 10.79 -2.10 2.74
CA ASP A 47 9.60 -1.68 3.50
C ASP A 47 9.59 -2.29 4.92
N ALA A 48 9.71 -3.62 5.00
CA ALA A 48 9.73 -4.30 6.29
C ALA A 48 10.93 -3.87 7.15
N LEU A 49 12.04 -3.49 6.50
CA LEU A 49 13.27 -3.06 7.16
C LEU A 49 13.19 -1.62 7.70
N ASP A 50 12.52 -0.68 7.02
CA ASP A 50 12.34 0.66 7.57
C ASP A 50 11.46 0.63 8.84
N GLY A 51 10.37 -0.13 8.84
CA GLY A 51 9.51 -0.27 10.01
C GLY A 51 10.23 -0.96 11.17
N TRP A 52 11.05 -1.98 10.87
CA TRP A 52 11.88 -2.65 11.86
C TRP A 52 12.93 -1.71 12.45
N THR A 53 13.67 -0.97 11.62
CA THR A 53 14.70 -0.02 12.09
C THR A 53 14.10 1.14 12.88
N ALA A 54 12.93 1.66 12.49
CA ALA A 54 12.21 2.69 13.22
C ALA A 54 11.91 2.26 14.67
N ARG A 55 11.44 1.02 14.86
CA ARG A 55 11.18 0.44 16.19
C ARG A 55 12.46 0.13 16.94
N ARG A 56 13.46 -0.45 16.27
CA ARG A 56 14.73 -0.89 16.88
C ARG A 56 15.56 0.28 17.40
N PHE A 57 15.59 1.39 16.67
CA PHE A 57 16.39 2.58 17.00
C PHE A 57 15.58 3.67 17.70
N ASN A 58 14.31 3.43 18.01
CA ASN A 58 13.40 4.43 18.59
C ASN A 58 13.35 5.73 17.74
N GLN A 59 13.27 5.56 16.41
CA GLN A 59 13.26 6.62 15.41
C GLN A 59 11.90 6.72 14.71
N THR A 60 10.81 6.49 15.44
CA THR A 60 9.45 6.67 14.92
C THR A 60 9.12 8.17 14.84
N SER A 61 8.53 8.59 13.72
CA SER A 61 8.12 9.98 13.51
C SER A 61 6.87 10.06 12.63
N CYS A 62 6.09 11.14 12.76
CA CYS A 62 4.94 11.39 11.89
C CYS A 62 5.37 11.51 10.42
N PHE A 63 6.47 12.23 10.17
CA PHE A 63 7.07 12.34 8.84
C PHE A 63 7.40 10.96 8.24
N GLY A 64 8.08 10.10 9.00
CA GLY A 64 8.44 8.76 8.51
C GLY A 64 7.22 7.88 8.23
N GLN A 65 6.17 7.94 9.06
CA GLN A 65 4.93 7.21 8.83
C GLN A 65 4.21 7.67 7.54
N ILE A 66 4.20 8.98 7.27
CA ILE A 66 3.61 9.53 6.05
C ILE A 66 4.46 9.18 4.82
N LEU A 67 5.80 9.28 4.94
CA LEU A 67 6.73 8.95 3.87
C LEU A 67 6.59 7.49 3.44
N ASP A 68 6.52 6.57 4.41
CA ASP A 68 6.29 5.14 4.20
C ASP A 68 4.99 4.88 3.45
N GLN A 69 3.87 5.40 3.98
CA GLN A 69 2.56 5.25 3.37
C GLN A 69 2.49 5.79 1.93
N ILE A 70 3.12 6.94 1.65
CA ILE A 70 3.16 7.51 0.30
C ILE A 70 4.01 6.64 -0.63
N THR A 71 5.18 6.20 -0.16
CA THR A 71 6.10 5.37 -0.95
C THR A 71 5.45 4.07 -1.39
N ASP A 72 4.72 3.41 -0.47
CA ASP A 72 3.92 2.22 -0.78
C ASP A 72 2.94 2.47 -1.91
N ARG A 73 2.11 3.50 -1.78
CA ARG A 73 1.05 3.77 -2.77
C ARG A 73 1.64 4.16 -4.12
N LEU A 74 2.71 4.94 -4.15
CA LEU A 74 3.41 5.28 -5.41
C LEU A 74 4.00 4.04 -6.09
N SER A 75 4.55 3.10 -5.31
CA SER A 75 5.07 1.85 -5.85
C SER A 75 3.98 0.97 -6.47
N THR A 76 2.79 0.89 -5.85
CA THR A 76 1.63 0.18 -6.43
C THR A 76 1.07 0.94 -7.66
N CYS A 77 1.10 2.28 -7.65
CA CYS A 77 0.70 3.11 -8.80
C CYS A 77 1.48 2.77 -10.06
N ILE A 78 2.79 2.57 -9.94
CA ILE A 78 3.62 2.11 -11.05
C ILE A 78 3.07 0.82 -11.64
N LEU A 79 2.66 -0.15 -10.82
CA LEU A 79 2.12 -1.40 -11.32
C LEU A 79 0.76 -1.25 -12.01
N TYR A 80 -0.13 -0.37 -11.51
CA TYR A 80 -1.38 -0.06 -12.21
C TYR A 80 -1.12 0.56 -13.59
N LEU A 81 -0.16 1.50 -13.68
CA LEU A 81 0.22 2.12 -14.95
C LEU A 81 0.79 1.09 -15.93
N LEU A 82 1.67 0.20 -15.45
CA LEU A 82 2.24 -0.86 -16.28
C LEU A 82 1.18 -1.82 -16.80
N ASN A 83 0.28 -2.29 -15.94
CA ASN A 83 -0.82 -3.16 -16.36
C ASN A 83 -1.80 -2.44 -17.29
N GLY A 84 -2.13 -1.18 -17.00
CA GLY A 84 -2.97 -0.34 -17.87
C GLY A 84 -2.37 -0.14 -19.27
N SER A 85 -1.04 -0.16 -19.41
CA SER A 85 -0.34 -0.01 -20.70
C SER A 85 -0.34 -1.26 -21.59
N VAL A 86 -0.75 -2.41 -21.06
CA VAL A 86 -0.75 -3.70 -21.78
C VAL A 86 -2.11 -4.39 -21.79
N TYR A 87 -3.05 -3.92 -20.96
CA TYR A 87 -4.42 -4.43 -20.83
C TYR A 87 -5.44 -3.32 -21.15
N ASP A 88 -5.39 -2.76 -22.35
CA ASP A 88 -6.22 -1.61 -22.77
C ASP A 88 -7.72 -1.82 -22.52
N ASN A 89 -8.25 -3.02 -22.78
CA ASN A 89 -9.66 -3.36 -22.54
C ASN A 89 -10.09 -3.27 -21.06
N TYR A 90 -9.13 -3.30 -20.13
CA TYR A 90 -9.37 -3.27 -18.68
C TYR A 90 -8.90 -1.97 -18.02
N ILE A 91 -8.46 -0.97 -18.80
CA ILE A 91 -7.90 0.28 -18.26
C ILE A 91 -8.86 1.00 -17.30
N ILE A 92 -10.17 0.99 -17.60
CA ILE A 92 -11.19 1.57 -16.72
C ILE A 92 -11.26 0.81 -15.40
N ALA A 93 -11.28 -0.52 -15.43
CA ALA A 93 -11.33 -1.34 -14.22
C ALA A 93 -10.06 -1.17 -13.36
N ILE A 94 -8.88 -1.16 -13.99
CA ILE A 94 -7.59 -0.90 -13.32
C ILE A 94 -7.59 0.51 -12.70
N GLY A 95 -8.07 1.52 -13.43
CA GLY A 95 -8.19 2.89 -12.94
C GLY A 95 -9.13 3.01 -11.74
N LEU A 96 -10.27 2.32 -11.75
CA LEU A 96 -11.19 2.28 -10.61
C LEU A 96 -10.56 1.61 -9.39
N LEU A 97 -9.80 0.52 -9.58
CA LEU A 97 -9.06 -0.13 -8.50
C LEU A 97 -7.98 0.78 -7.90
N MET A 98 -7.26 1.52 -8.75
CA MET A 98 -6.27 2.50 -8.32
C MET A 98 -6.91 3.65 -7.53
N ILE A 99 -8.02 4.21 -8.01
CA ILE A 99 -8.76 5.26 -7.30
C ILE A 99 -9.26 4.75 -5.95
N ALA A 100 -9.81 3.54 -5.89
CA ALA A 100 -10.27 2.93 -4.65
C ALA A 100 -9.13 2.68 -3.66
N ASP A 101 -7.97 2.22 -4.13
CA ASP A 101 -6.78 2.01 -3.30
C ASP A 101 -6.25 3.32 -2.71
N ILE A 102 -5.90 4.29 -3.58
CA ILE A 102 -5.31 5.56 -3.14
C ILE A 102 -6.31 6.37 -2.33
N GLY A 103 -7.53 6.56 -2.87
CA GLY A 103 -8.57 7.35 -2.22
C GLY A 103 -9.06 6.73 -0.92
N GLY A 104 -9.24 5.41 -0.90
CA GLY A 104 -9.65 4.66 0.28
C GLY A 104 -8.63 4.77 1.41
N HIS A 105 -7.35 4.53 1.11
CA HIS A 105 -6.27 4.71 2.07
C HIS A 105 -6.10 6.16 2.53
N TYR A 106 -6.21 7.14 1.62
CA TYR A 106 -6.07 8.56 1.96
C TYR A 106 -7.14 9.03 2.93
N ILE A 107 -8.42 8.74 2.65
CA ILE A 107 -9.53 9.10 3.53
C ILE A 107 -9.37 8.40 4.89
N HIS A 108 -9.04 7.11 4.89
CA HIS A 108 -8.84 6.35 6.12
C HIS A 108 -7.70 6.92 6.97
N ALA A 109 -6.51 7.10 6.40
CA ALA A 109 -5.35 7.64 7.12
C ALA A 109 -5.61 9.05 7.64
N THR A 110 -6.24 9.90 6.84
CA THR A 110 -6.64 11.26 7.26
C THR A 110 -7.62 11.22 8.42
N SER A 111 -8.62 10.31 8.38
CA SER A 111 -9.58 10.12 9.47
C SER A 111 -8.88 9.72 10.77
N CYS A 112 -7.90 8.81 10.70
CA CYS A 112 -7.13 8.36 11.86
C CYS A 112 -6.24 9.49 12.41
N ALA A 113 -5.63 10.29 11.54
CA ALA A 113 -4.79 11.42 11.93
C ALA A 113 -5.62 12.51 12.64
N ILE A 114 -6.80 12.86 12.11
CA ILE A 114 -7.69 13.88 12.69
C ILE A 114 -8.36 13.40 13.98
N ALA A 115 -8.73 12.12 14.06
CA ALA A 115 -9.31 11.52 15.27
C ALA A 115 -8.36 11.54 16.49
N GLY A 116 -7.07 11.84 16.28
CA GLY A 116 -6.12 12.14 17.34
C GLY A 116 -5.87 10.95 18.27
N ASN A 117 -5.40 9.82 17.73
CA ASN A 117 -4.83 8.69 18.47
C ASN A 117 -5.60 8.26 19.76
N LYS A 118 -6.91 8.49 19.85
CA LYS A 118 -7.71 7.81 20.87
C LYS A 118 -7.76 6.34 20.46
N THR A 119 -7.06 5.54 21.25
CA THR A 119 -6.70 4.14 21.08
C THR A 119 -7.91 3.20 20.95
N HIS A 120 -8.75 3.37 19.94
CA HIS A 120 -9.69 2.32 19.52
C HIS A 120 -8.96 1.47 18.47
N LYS A 121 -7.97 0.68 18.93
CA LYS A 121 -7.28 -0.35 18.12
C LYS A 121 -8.23 -1.45 17.61
N LYS A 122 -9.53 -1.36 17.92
CA LYS A 122 -10.60 -2.15 17.32
C LYS A 122 -11.35 -1.26 16.35
N ILE A 123 -11.53 -1.77 15.14
CA ILE A 123 -12.50 -1.23 14.19
C ILE A 123 -13.88 -1.50 14.80
N GLU A 124 -14.41 -0.58 15.59
CA GLU A 124 -15.67 -0.80 16.32
C GLU A 124 -16.86 -0.87 15.35
N ASN A 125 -16.90 0.00 14.33
CA ASN A 125 -18.02 0.16 13.39
C ASN A 125 -17.71 -0.18 11.90
N GLY A 126 -16.62 -0.88 11.62
CA GLY A 126 -16.28 -1.31 10.26
C GLY A 126 -16.94 -2.64 9.87
N ASN A 127 -17.04 -2.88 8.56
CA ASN A 127 -17.58 -4.14 8.04
C ASN A 127 -16.71 -5.34 8.48
N LYS A 128 -17.32 -6.53 8.58
CA LYS A 128 -16.67 -7.78 9.03
C LYS A 128 -15.39 -8.09 8.25
N LEU A 129 -15.36 -7.80 6.95
CA LEU A 129 -14.19 -7.99 6.10
C LEU A 129 -13.02 -7.07 6.50
N LEU A 130 -13.32 -5.80 6.78
CA LEU A 130 -12.34 -4.82 7.22
C LEU A 130 -11.78 -5.17 8.60
N LYS A 131 -12.63 -5.67 9.51
CA LYS A 131 -12.21 -6.19 10.82
C LYS A 131 -11.23 -7.34 10.67
N ILE A 132 -11.54 -8.34 9.84
CA ILE A 132 -10.62 -9.48 9.60
C ILE A 132 -9.27 -9.00 9.06
N TYR A 133 -9.27 -8.02 8.15
CA TYR A 133 -8.05 -7.47 7.56
C TYR A 133 -7.15 -6.77 8.59
N TYR A 134 -7.71 -5.96 9.49
CA TYR A 134 -6.92 -5.19 10.47
C TYR A 134 -6.68 -5.88 11.81
N GLU A 135 -7.58 -6.75 12.28
CA GLU A 135 -7.44 -7.44 13.57
C GLU A 135 -6.44 -8.60 13.50
N LYS A 136 -6.08 -9.08 12.30
CA LYS A 136 -5.12 -10.17 12.10
C LYS A 136 -3.91 -9.68 11.29
N PRO A 137 -2.78 -9.32 11.93
CA PRO A 137 -1.58 -8.84 11.24
C PRO A 137 -1.07 -9.77 10.15
N SER A 138 -1.12 -11.10 10.37
CA SER A 138 -0.70 -12.09 9.36
C SER A 138 -1.57 -12.05 8.10
N VAL A 139 -2.87 -11.80 8.25
CA VAL A 139 -3.79 -11.66 7.10
C VAL A 139 -3.47 -10.38 6.35
N MET A 140 -3.26 -9.27 7.06
CA MET A 140 -2.88 -7.98 6.46
C MET A 140 -1.63 -8.11 5.59
N VAL A 141 -0.56 -8.68 6.15
CA VAL A 141 0.72 -8.88 5.45
C VAL A 141 0.55 -9.81 4.24
N ALA A 142 -0.15 -10.94 4.42
CA ALA A 142 -0.41 -11.87 3.31
C ALA A 142 -1.19 -11.21 2.17
N CYS A 143 -2.17 -10.37 2.49
CA CYS A 143 -2.94 -9.63 1.49
C CYS A 143 -2.10 -8.59 0.76
N ILE A 144 -1.21 -7.87 1.45
CA ILE A 144 -0.30 -6.89 0.83
C ILE A 144 0.65 -7.61 -0.14
N ILE A 145 1.34 -8.65 0.32
CA ILE A 145 2.26 -9.44 -0.52
C ILE A 145 1.53 -10.03 -1.73
N ALA A 146 0.35 -10.58 -1.53
CA ALA A 146 -0.46 -11.13 -2.62
C ALA A 146 -0.89 -10.04 -3.61
N TYR A 147 -1.28 -8.86 -3.13
CA TYR A 147 -1.70 -7.76 -4.00
C TYR A 147 -0.58 -7.28 -4.92
N GLU A 148 0.62 -7.05 -4.36
CA GLU A 148 1.78 -6.65 -5.16
C GLU A 148 2.21 -7.77 -6.12
N SER A 149 2.26 -9.01 -5.63
CA SER A 149 2.61 -10.18 -6.45
C SER A 149 1.64 -10.39 -7.61
N PHE A 150 0.34 -10.16 -7.39
CA PHE A 150 -0.69 -10.23 -8.43
C PHE A 150 -0.41 -9.22 -9.55
N TRP A 151 -0.17 -7.95 -9.22
CA TRP A 151 0.05 -6.93 -10.24
C TRP A 151 1.38 -7.08 -10.99
N VAL A 152 2.46 -7.47 -10.30
CA VAL A 152 3.75 -7.77 -10.94
C VAL A 152 3.61 -8.96 -11.88
N SER A 153 3.04 -10.07 -11.41
CA SER A 153 2.88 -11.29 -12.21
C SER A 153 1.96 -11.07 -13.41
N SER A 154 0.85 -10.34 -13.23
CA SER A 154 -0.06 -9.94 -14.31
C SER A 154 0.66 -9.19 -15.43
N TYR A 155 1.47 -8.19 -15.09
CA TYR A 155 2.26 -7.45 -16.08
C TYR A 155 3.24 -8.38 -16.81
N VAL A 156 4.04 -9.14 -16.06
CA VAL A 156 5.06 -10.04 -16.61
C VAL A 156 4.44 -11.06 -17.57
N LEU A 157 3.33 -11.69 -17.20
CA LEU A 157 2.64 -12.68 -18.04
C LEU A 157 2.21 -12.12 -19.39
N LYS A 158 1.86 -10.83 -19.43
CA LYS A 158 1.42 -10.17 -20.66
C LYS A 158 2.57 -9.83 -21.61
N VAL A 159 3.75 -9.55 -21.07
CA VAL A 159 4.90 -9.03 -21.83
C VAL A 159 6.00 -10.08 -22.07
N THR A 160 5.86 -11.29 -21.52
CA THR A 160 6.83 -12.38 -21.69
C THR A 160 6.25 -13.54 -22.50
N ASP A 161 7.11 -14.17 -23.30
CA ASP A 161 6.75 -15.38 -24.03
C ASP A 161 6.51 -16.55 -23.06
N PRO A 162 5.45 -17.37 -23.27
CA PRO A 162 5.13 -18.53 -22.43
C PRO A 162 6.24 -19.59 -22.31
N SER A 163 7.18 -19.63 -23.24
CA SER A 163 8.31 -20.58 -23.23
C SER A 163 9.35 -20.29 -22.13
N TYR A 164 9.41 -19.07 -21.60
CA TYR A 164 10.37 -18.71 -20.56
C TYR A 164 9.95 -19.27 -19.18
N ASN A 165 10.90 -19.86 -18.46
CA ASN A 165 10.69 -20.31 -17.06
C ASN A 165 10.12 -19.20 -16.17
N PHE A 166 10.53 -17.96 -16.41
CA PHE A 166 10.04 -16.79 -15.68
C PHE A 166 8.52 -16.59 -15.84
N HIS A 167 7.98 -16.79 -17.06
CA HIS A 167 6.54 -16.75 -17.33
C HIS A 167 5.79 -17.83 -16.54
N ILE A 168 6.31 -19.07 -16.55
CA ILE A 168 5.70 -20.20 -15.84
C ILE A 168 5.62 -19.92 -14.34
N ILE A 169 6.70 -19.43 -13.73
CA ILE A 169 6.74 -19.05 -12.32
C ILE A 169 5.70 -17.96 -12.03
N CYS A 170 5.66 -16.90 -12.84
CA CYS A 170 4.69 -15.82 -12.68
C CYS A 170 3.24 -16.30 -12.83
N ASN A 171 2.97 -17.32 -13.66
CA ASN A 171 1.62 -17.89 -13.82
C ASN A 171 1.12 -18.55 -12.52
N TYR A 172 2.00 -19.29 -11.83
CA TYR A 172 1.65 -19.84 -10.52
C TYR A 172 1.46 -18.76 -9.47
N ILE A 173 2.37 -17.77 -9.42
CA ILE A 173 2.26 -16.63 -8.50
C ILE A 173 0.93 -15.89 -8.70
N PHE A 174 0.56 -15.59 -9.95
CA PHE A 174 -0.68 -14.90 -10.31
C PHE A 174 -1.91 -15.65 -9.78
N LYS A 175 -1.97 -16.97 -9.99
CA LYS A 175 -3.11 -17.80 -9.56
C LYS A 175 -3.20 -17.90 -8.03
N ILE A 176 -2.06 -18.06 -7.36
CA ILE A 176 -2.00 -18.19 -5.90
C ILE A 176 -2.35 -16.86 -5.22
N SER A 177 -1.90 -15.73 -5.78
CA SER A 177 -2.09 -14.42 -5.19
C SER A 177 -3.49 -13.84 -5.45
N PHE A 178 -4.14 -14.22 -6.55
CA PHE A 178 -5.43 -13.65 -6.97
C PHE A 178 -6.52 -13.61 -5.87
N PRO A 179 -6.80 -14.68 -5.10
CA PRO A 179 -7.88 -14.64 -4.10
C PRO A 179 -7.63 -13.58 -3.00
N LEU A 180 -6.39 -13.49 -2.51
CA LEU A 180 -6.01 -12.52 -1.49
C LEU A 180 -5.90 -11.10 -2.06
N ALA A 181 -5.47 -10.97 -3.32
CA ALA A 181 -5.43 -9.69 -4.03
C ALA A 181 -6.85 -9.13 -4.25
N ALA A 182 -7.80 -9.98 -4.64
CA ALA A 182 -9.22 -9.61 -4.77
C ALA A 182 -9.82 -9.21 -3.41
N PHE A 183 -9.49 -9.95 -2.34
CA PHE A 183 -9.90 -9.57 -0.99
C PHE A 183 -9.32 -8.21 -0.58
N LYS A 184 -8.04 -7.94 -0.85
CA LYS A 184 -7.41 -6.63 -0.62
C LYS A 184 -8.10 -5.50 -1.40
N ALA A 185 -8.47 -5.73 -2.66
CA ALA A 185 -9.20 -4.74 -3.45
C ALA A 185 -10.55 -4.36 -2.82
N ILE A 186 -11.28 -5.34 -2.26
CA ILE A 186 -12.53 -5.09 -1.55
C ILE A 186 -12.29 -4.34 -0.23
N THR A 187 -11.21 -4.66 0.49
CA THR A 187 -10.88 -3.96 1.74
C THR A 187 -10.49 -2.51 1.49
N ASN A 188 -9.86 -2.18 0.36
CA ASN A 188 -9.53 -0.80 -0.02
C ASN A 188 -10.78 0.09 -0.14
N VAL A 189 -11.84 -0.40 -0.79
CA VAL A 189 -13.14 0.30 -0.84
C VAL A 189 -13.73 0.44 0.57
N SER A 190 -13.66 -0.63 1.35
CA SER A 190 -14.17 -0.65 2.73
C SER A 190 -13.44 0.34 3.64
N GLN A 191 -12.13 0.54 3.46
CA GLN A 191 -11.33 1.54 4.17
C GLN A 191 -11.81 2.95 3.88
N GLY A 192 -12.08 3.28 2.62
CA GLY A 192 -12.61 4.59 2.23
C GLY A 192 -13.95 4.88 2.87
N ILE A 193 -14.88 3.93 2.79
CA ILE A 193 -16.21 4.07 3.42
C ILE A 193 -16.09 4.23 4.93
N TYR A 194 -15.24 3.42 5.58
CA TYR A 194 -15.03 3.49 7.02
C TYR A 194 -14.39 4.83 7.45
N GLY A 195 -13.36 5.29 6.75
CA GLY A 195 -12.73 6.58 7.01
C GLY A 195 -13.69 7.76 6.85
N ALA A 196 -14.52 7.74 5.80
CA ALA A 196 -15.54 8.77 5.59
C ALA A 196 -16.58 8.80 6.73
N ARG A 197 -17.05 7.64 7.19
CA ARG A 197 -17.97 7.54 8.34
C ARG A 197 -17.35 8.10 9.61
N ASN A 198 -16.10 7.76 9.89
CA ASN A 198 -15.39 8.29 11.06
C ASN A 198 -15.28 9.82 11.03
N LEU A 199 -15.02 10.41 9.85
CA LEU A 199 -14.97 11.88 9.71
C LEU A 199 -16.33 12.53 10.00
N VAL A 200 -17.42 11.95 9.49
CA VAL A 200 -18.79 12.44 9.75
C VAL A 200 -19.15 12.32 11.24
N GLU A 201 -18.79 11.22 11.89
CA GLU A 201 -18.98 11.06 13.34
C GLU A 201 -18.23 12.12 14.15
N LEU A 202 -16.99 12.44 13.75
CA LEU A 202 -16.21 13.51 14.39
C LEU A 202 -16.89 14.89 14.23
N ASP A 203 -17.49 15.17 13.08
CA ASP A 203 -18.22 16.42 12.87
C ASP A 203 -19.49 16.49 13.74
N HIS A 204 -20.23 15.39 13.87
CA HIS A 204 -21.37 15.31 14.79
C HIS A 204 -20.94 15.55 16.26
N MET A 205 -19.80 15.00 16.69
CA MET A 205 -19.27 15.23 18.04
C MET A 205 -18.89 16.71 18.26
N LYS A 206 -18.26 17.34 17.27
CA LYS A 206 -17.93 18.78 17.34
C LYS A 206 -19.18 19.65 17.40
N MET A 207 -20.21 19.34 16.62
CA MET A 207 -21.49 20.06 16.66
C MET A 207 -22.17 19.94 18.01
N LYS A 208 -22.21 18.73 18.60
CA LYS A 208 -22.80 18.50 19.93
C LYS A 208 -22.09 19.34 21.00
N ASN A 209 -20.76 19.37 20.98
CA ASN A 209 -19.96 20.13 21.95
C ASN A 209 -20.15 21.65 21.82
N ARG A 210 -20.45 22.16 20.62
CA ARG A 210 -20.77 23.58 20.41
C ARG A 210 -22.14 23.97 20.96
N ASN A 211 -23.12 23.07 20.93
CA ASN A 211 -24.48 23.33 21.40
C ASN A 211 -24.65 23.13 22.93
N THR A 212 -23.62 22.63 23.61
CA THR A 212 -23.58 22.46 25.08
C THR A 212 -22.87 23.60 25.81
N HIS A 213 -22.43 24.63 25.09
CA HIS A 213 -21.87 25.88 25.62
C HIS A 213 -22.73 27.05 25.19
#